data_AF-A0A855IR28-F1
#
_entry.id   AF-A0A855IR28-F1
#
_cell.length_a   1.000
_cell.length_b   1.000
_cell.length_c   1.000
_cell.angle_alpha   90.00
_cell.angle_beta   90.00
_cell.angle_gamma   90.00
#
_symmetry.space_group_name_H-M   'P 1'
#
loop_
_entity.id
_entity.type
_entity.pdbx_description
1 polymer ?
#
loop_
_entity_poly.entity_id
_entity_poly.type
_entity_poly.pdbx_seq_one_letter_code
_entity_poly.pdbx_strand_id
1 'polypeptide(L)' 'MKVNSTMTTYNQHGTFDWFEVDGATYILFKVGDSSVLLNQHYEDVTEQKREIYTVLGIALGSVNRSV' A
#
# COMPACT_ATOMS: atom_id res chain seq x y z
N MET A 1 -15.20 -2.94 15.01
CA MET A 1 -14.45 -3.08 13.76
C MET A 1 -14.64 -4.49 13.24
N LYS A 2 -15.39 -4.66 12.16
CA LYS A 2 -15.57 -5.96 11.50
C LYS A 2 -14.93 -5.90 10.12
N VAL A 3 -14.01 -6.81 9.85
CA VAL A 3 -13.43 -6.99 8.51
C VAL A 3 -14.32 -7.96 7.75
N ASN A 4 -14.92 -7.50 6.65
CA ASN A 4 -15.91 -8.29 5.90
C ASN A 4 -15.28 -9.12 4.78
N SER A 5 -14.30 -8.54 4.08
CA SER A 5 -13.66 -9.15 2.92
C SER A 5 -12.19 -8.74 2.90
N THR A 6 -11.32 -9.64 2.46
CA THR A 6 -9.90 -9.36 2.22
C THR A 6 -9.45 -9.93 0.89
N MET A 7 -8.66 -9.19 0.12
CA MET A 7 -8.01 -9.66 -1.10
C MET A 7 -6.55 -9.20 -1.10
N THR A 8 -5.61 -10.06 -1.43
CA THR A 8 -4.19 -9.70 -1.54
C THR A 8 -3.73 -9.87 -2.98
N THR A 9 -3.09 -8.84 -3.54
CA THR A 9 -2.45 -8.89 -4.85
C THR A 9 -0.96 -8.55 -4.73
N TYR A 10 -0.15 -9.13 -5.60
CA TYR A 10 1.30 -8.99 -5.59
C TYR A 10 1.78 -8.44 -6.93
N ASN A 11 2.78 -7.57 -6.90
CA ASN A 11 3.54 -7.19 -8.10
C ASN A 11 5.04 -7.17 -7.80
N GLN A 12 5.85 -6.82 -8.81
CA GLN A 12 7.31 -6.73 -8.67
C GLN A 12 7.80 -5.68 -7.65
N HIS A 13 6.91 -4.80 -7.18
CA HIS A 13 7.21 -3.69 -6.28
C HIS A 13 6.74 -3.93 -4.85
N GLY A 14 5.78 -4.83 -4.61
CA GLY A 14 5.26 -5.08 -3.27
C GLY A 14 3.92 -5.83 -3.24
N THR A 15 3.29 -5.76 -2.07
CA THR A 15 2.01 -6.42 -1.78
C THR A 15 0.92 -5.36 -1.57
N PHE A 16 -0.25 -5.59 -2.13
CA PHE A 16 -1.44 -4.77 -1.90
C PHE A 16 -2.48 -5.61 -1.16
N ASP A 17 -2.78 -5.22 0.07
CA ASP A 17 -3.82 -5.82 0.90
C ASP A 17 -5.07 -4.95 0.84
N TRP A 18 -6.16 -5.54 0.35
CA TRP A 18 -7.47 -4.92 0.27
C TRP A 18 -8.33 -5.44 1.40
N PHE A 19 -9.02 -4.54 2.10
CA PHE A 19 -9.91 -4.95 3.17
C PHE A 19 -11.11 -4.02 3.29
N GLU A 20 -12.28 -4.60 3.54
CA GLU A 20 -13.51 -3.86 3.80
C GLU A 20 -13.77 -3.78 5.31
N VAL A 21 -13.90 -2.57 5.83
CA VAL A 21 -14.20 -2.30 7.25
C VAL A 21 -15.43 -1.41 7.31
N ASP A 22 -16.46 -1.90 8.00
CA ASP A 22 -17.69 -1.15 8.25
C ASP A 22 -18.31 -0.55 6.96
N GLY A 23 -18.17 -1.25 5.81
CA GLY A 23 -18.69 -0.86 4.50
C GLY A 23 -17.77 0.03 3.65
N ALA A 24 -16.59 0.39 4.16
CA ALA A 24 -15.58 1.14 3.41
C ALA A 24 -14.41 0.24 2.98
N THR A 25 -13.92 0.42 1.76
CA THR A 25 -12.78 -0.31 1.19
C THR A 25 -11.49 0.44 1.44
N TYR A 26 -10.50 -0.28 1.96
CA TYR A 26 -9.16 0.21 2.24
C TYR A 26 -8.12 -0.61 1.47
N ILE A 27 -7.00 0.03 1.16
CA ILE A 27 -5.89 -0.59 0.44
C ILE A 27 -4.60 -0.25 1.18
N LEU A 28 -3.89 -1.27 1.64
CA LEU A 28 -2.59 -1.13 2.27
C LEU A 28 -1.53 -1.65 1.31
N PHE A 29 -0.63 -0.76 0.88
CA PHE A 29 0.54 -1.12 0.09
C PHE A 29 1.73 -1.38 1.01
N LYS A 30 2.44 -2.48 0.80
CA LYS A 30 3.59 -2.92 1.61
C LYS A 30 4.81 -3.25 0.75
N VAL A 31 5.98 -2.79 1.19
CA VAL A 31 7.29 -3.06 0.60
C VAL A 31 8.32 -3.25 1.72
N GLY A 32 8.80 -4.49 1.90
CA GLY A 32 9.65 -4.82 3.06
C GLY A 32 8.95 -4.46 4.37
N ASP A 33 9.63 -3.69 5.22
CA ASP A 33 9.08 -3.19 6.50
C ASP A 33 8.31 -1.87 6.37
N SER A 34 8.17 -1.34 5.15
CA SER A 34 7.47 -0.07 4.89
C SER A 34 6.06 -0.33 4.38
N SER A 35 5.10 0.52 4.79
CA SER A 35 3.72 0.43 4.34
C SER A 35 3.02 1.79 4.29
N VAL A 36 2.04 1.93 3.40
CA VAL A 36 1.15 3.10 3.33
C VAL A 36 -0.28 2.68 3.05
N LEU A 37 -1.22 3.32 3.77
CA LEU A 37 -2.63 3.21 3.48
C LEU A 37 -2.95 4.16 2.32
N LEU A 38 -3.39 3.61 1.19
CA LEU A 38 -3.73 4.39 0.01
C LEU A 38 -5.11 5.01 0.16
N ASN A 39 -5.30 6.17 -0.48
CA ASN A 39 -6.59 6.85 -0.50
C ASN A 39 -7.72 5.92 -0.99
N GLN A 40 -8.81 5.86 -0.23
CA GLN A 40 -10.02 5.07 -0.52
C GLN A 40 -10.67 5.42 -1.87
N HIS A 41 -10.44 6.65 -2.36
CA HIS A 41 -10.97 7.13 -3.63
C HIS A 41 -10.04 6.71 -4.77
N TYR A 42 -10.42 5.63 -5.44
CA TYR A 42 -9.70 5.06 -6.59
C TYR A 42 -9.47 6.05 -7.75
N GLU A 43 -10.29 7.10 -7.81
CA GLU A 43 -10.25 8.09 -8.88
C GLU A 43 -9.07 9.07 -8.72
N ASP A 44 -8.53 9.25 -7.51
CA ASP A 44 -7.33 10.07 -7.30
C ASP A 44 -6.05 9.24 -7.47
N VAL A 45 -5.79 8.87 -8.72
CA VAL A 45 -4.60 8.12 -9.12
C VAL A 45 -3.30 8.90 -8.87
N THR A 46 -3.36 10.24 -8.81
CA THR A 46 -2.18 11.09 -8.66
C THR A 46 -1.64 11.02 -7.23
N GLU A 47 -2.52 11.17 -6.24
CA GLU A 47 -2.16 11.08 -4.83
C GLU A 47 -1.66 9.67 -4.49
N GLN A 48 -2.39 8.63 -4.91
CA GLN A 48 -1.99 7.24 -4.68
C GLN A 48 -0.61 6.93 -5.28
N LYS A 49 -0.32 7.39 -6.51
CA LYS A 49 1.00 7.20 -7.13
C LYS A 49 2.10 7.87 -6.32
N ARG A 50 1.85 9.08 -5.81
CA ARG A 50 2.83 9.81 -4.99
C ARG A 50 3.14 9.03 -3.71
N GLU A 51 2.13 8.50 -3.03
CA GLU A 51 2.29 7.69 -1.82
C GLU A 51 3.06 6.40 -2.09
N ILE A 52 2.70 5.67 -3.15
CA ILE A 52 3.41 4.44 -3.58
C ILE A 52 4.88 4.74 -3.85
N TYR A 53 5.20 5.78 -4.63
CA TYR A 53 6.59 6.12 -4.94
C TYR A 53 7.36 6.61 -3.72
N THR A 54 6.70 7.28 -2.77
CA THR A 54 7.33 7.69 -1.51
C THR A 54 7.76 6.47 -0.70
N VAL A 55 6.87 5.48 -0.54
CA VAL A 55 7.19 4.23 0.16
C VAL A 55 8.25 3.42 -0.57
N LEU A 56 8.18 3.33 -1.89
CA LEU A 56 9.22 2.66 -2.68
C LEU A 56 10.58 3.34 -2.53
N GLY A 57 10.62 4.67 -2.53
CA GLY A 57 11.85 5.43 -2.31
C GLY A 57 12.48 5.16 -0.93
N ILE A 58 11.66 5.10 0.11
CA ILE A 58 12.11 4.77 1.48
C ILE A 58 12.64 3.33 1.52
N ALA A 59 11.88 2.37 1.00
CA ALA A 59 12.25 0.96 1.02
C ALA A 59 13.55 0.71 0.25
N LEU A 60 13.67 1.23 -0.98
CA LEU A 60 14.87 1.08 -1.80
C LEU A 60 16.09 1.83 -1.23
N GLY A 61 15.87 3.00 -0.63
CA GLY A 61 16.90 3.74 0.08
C GLY A 61 17.39 3.03 1.35
N SER A 62 16.50 2.32 2.05
CA SER A 62 16.84 1.54 3.24
C SER A 62 17.64 0.27 2.91
N VAL A 63 17.31 -0.40 1.80
CA VAL A 63 18.06 -1.56 1.28
C VAL A 63 19.49 -1.15 0.93
N ASN A 64 19.69 0.01 0.30
CA ASN A 64 21.02 0.50 -0.08
C ASN A 64 21.89 0.99 1.08
N ARG A 65 21.32 1.23 2.28
CA ARG A 65 22.10 1.58 3.49
C ARG A 65 22.52 0.38 4.32
N SER A 66 22.00 -0.81 4.01
CA SER A 66 22.20 -2.02 4.80
C SER A 66 23.31 -2.93 4.22
N VAL A 67 24.14 -2.41 3.33
CA VAL A 67 25.26 -3.11 2.67
C VAL A 67 26.59 -2.48 3.07
#